data_AF-A0A9P8AZQ0-F1
#
_entry.id   AF-A0A9P8AZQ0-F1
#
_cell.length_a   1.000
_cell.length_b   1.000
_cell.length_c   1.000
_cell.angle_alpha   90.00
_cell.angle_beta   90.00
_cell.angle_gamma   90.00
#
_symmetry.space_group_name_H-M   'P 1'
#
loop_
_entity.id
_entity.type
_entity.pdbx_description
1 polymer ?
#
loop_
_entity_poly.entity_id
_entity_poly.type
_entity_poly.pdbx_seq_one_letter_code
_entity_poly.pdbx_strand_id
1 'polypeptide(L)'
;MPKRVPTPPLLDDDADYYTVCQPYPLNFDWDIHEDVLKHVRWIAACVGTKPFYAFHYKPKAPSMVIVEVEKNNTKGKASFLGEHRWKELLLAPTPEERDRVTRVFPCFHTNNRSVVKDGWHRVAVNDDWFKEWTPVQDFMQPYPATHYCDPPIEDRTNKALCRPLPACYKPPPAPPAKPVVGSTSWVNAKTNTGSSTSPVLLGAWGRGRGINHSIRNGPKAPPSRSRCSK
;
A
#
# COMPACT_ATOMS: atom_id res chain seq x y z
N MET A 1 -16.83 36.32 -24.90
CA MET A 1 -16.40 35.71 -23.62
C MET A 1 -14.89 35.86 -23.51
N PRO A 2 -14.34 36.45 -22.45
CA PRO A 2 -12.90 36.49 -22.24
C PRO A 2 -12.37 35.05 -22.23
N LYS A 3 -11.42 34.72 -23.11
CA LYS A 3 -10.76 33.42 -23.11
C LYS A 3 -10.05 33.30 -21.77
N ARG A 4 -10.43 32.26 -21.00
CA ARG A 4 -9.77 31.92 -19.74
C ARG A 4 -8.27 31.82 -20.01
N VAL A 5 -7.46 32.55 -19.22
CA VAL A 5 -6.01 32.43 -19.28
C VAL A 5 -5.68 30.94 -19.10
N PRO A 6 -4.83 30.35 -19.96
CA PRO A 6 -4.43 28.95 -19.81
C PRO A 6 -3.94 28.74 -18.38
N THR A 7 -4.54 27.78 -17.67
CA THR A 7 -4.05 27.35 -16.37
C THR A 7 -2.56 27.02 -16.54
N PRO A 8 -1.67 27.56 -15.69
CA PRO A 8 -0.25 27.24 -15.74
C PRO A 8 -0.05 25.72 -15.84
N PRO A 9 0.94 25.24 -16.62
CA PRO A 9 1.21 23.83 -16.73
C PRO A 9 1.42 23.25 -15.34
N LEU A 10 0.68 22.19 -15.04
CA LEU A 10 0.74 21.51 -13.75
C LEU A 10 2.17 21.00 -13.56
N LEU A 11 2.87 21.53 -12.56
CA LEU A 11 4.16 21.01 -12.05
C LEU A 11 3.99 19.63 -11.38
N ASP A 12 3.03 18.81 -11.84
CA ASP A 12 2.42 17.69 -11.10
C ASP A 12 3.17 16.35 -11.29
N ASP A 13 4.29 16.28 -12.01
CA ASP A 13 4.87 15.00 -12.47
C ASP A 13 6.16 14.53 -11.76
N ASP A 14 6.68 15.31 -10.81
CA ASP A 14 7.98 15.03 -10.17
C ASP A 14 7.85 14.19 -8.88
N ALA A 15 6.64 13.86 -8.46
CA ALA A 15 6.37 13.13 -7.23
C ALA A 15 5.55 11.85 -7.45
N ASP A 16 5.90 10.81 -6.71
CA ASP A 16 5.05 9.66 -6.47
C ASP A 16 4.31 9.82 -5.14
N TYR A 17 3.10 9.27 -5.10
CA TYR A 17 2.23 9.35 -3.94
C TYR A 17 2.15 7.99 -3.27
N TYR A 18 2.24 7.99 -1.94
CA TYR A 18 2.15 6.78 -1.13
C TYR A 18 1.12 6.94 -0.03
N THR A 19 0.35 5.89 0.22
CA THR A 19 -0.61 5.85 1.33
C THR A 19 0.06 5.18 2.51
N VAL A 20 0.11 5.89 3.63
CA VAL A 20 0.60 5.42 4.93
C VAL A 20 -0.62 5.05 5.77
N CYS A 21 -0.74 3.77 6.11
CA CYS A 21 -1.79 3.23 6.97
C CYS A 21 -1.24 3.05 8.38
N GLN A 22 -1.98 3.54 9.39
CA GLN A 22 -1.56 3.58 10.79
C GLN A 22 -0.23 4.34 10.93
N PRO A 23 -0.21 5.66 10.62
CA PRO A 23 1.01 6.46 10.66
C PRO A 23 1.63 6.44 12.07
N TYR A 24 2.97 6.49 12.13
CA TYR A 24 3.70 6.81 13.35
C TYR A 24 3.69 8.34 13.57
N PRO A 25 3.57 8.85 14.81
CA PRO A 25 3.46 8.16 16.12
C PRO A 25 2.07 7.58 16.43
N LEU A 26 1.97 6.85 17.55
CA LEU A 26 0.68 6.31 18.01
C LEU A 26 -0.31 7.45 18.24
N ASN A 27 -1.53 7.31 17.73
CA ASN A 27 -2.56 8.35 17.78
C ASN A 27 -2.14 9.67 17.13
N PHE A 28 -1.34 9.60 16.06
CA PHE A 28 -0.90 10.75 15.28
C PHE A 28 -1.99 11.80 15.10
N ASP A 29 -1.78 12.97 15.70
CA ASP A 29 -2.60 14.16 15.51
C ASP A 29 -1.82 15.22 14.73
N TRP A 30 -2.43 15.72 13.66
CA TRP A 30 -1.83 16.72 12.79
C TRP A 30 -1.93 18.14 13.37
N ASP A 31 -2.80 18.37 14.36
CA ASP A 31 -2.87 19.63 15.11
C ASP A 31 -1.73 19.74 16.15
N ILE A 32 -1.11 18.62 16.51
CA ILE A 32 -0.02 18.57 17.50
C ILE A 32 1.32 18.64 16.78
N HIS A 33 2.05 19.74 16.98
CA HIS A 33 3.33 19.97 16.30
C HIS A 33 4.37 18.87 16.56
N GLU A 34 4.45 18.34 17.78
CA GLU A 34 5.38 17.28 18.14
C GLU A 34 5.11 15.98 17.36
N ASP A 35 3.84 15.64 17.18
CA ASP A 35 3.42 14.46 16.41
C ASP A 35 3.74 14.63 14.93
N VAL A 36 3.52 15.83 14.39
CA VAL A 36 3.95 16.19 13.02
C VAL A 36 5.46 16.02 12.87
N LEU A 37 6.27 16.49 13.80
CA LEU A 37 7.72 16.33 13.76
C LEU A 37 8.12 14.84 13.78
N LYS A 38 7.55 14.04 14.70
CA LYS A 38 7.82 12.59 14.78
C LYS A 38 7.47 11.89 13.48
N HIS A 39 6.30 12.19 12.91
CA HIS A 39 5.85 11.62 11.65
C HIS A 39 6.79 11.98 10.49
N VAL A 40 7.05 13.27 10.30
CA VAL A 40 7.88 13.78 9.21
C VAL A 40 9.30 13.24 9.29
N ARG A 41 9.89 13.19 10.49
CA ARG A 41 11.24 12.66 10.73
C ARG A 41 11.33 11.17 10.45
N TRP A 42 10.30 10.39 10.78
CA TRP A 42 10.23 8.98 10.42
C TRP A 42 10.22 8.78 8.89
N ILE A 43 9.36 9.53 8.17
CA ILE A 43 9.34 9.48 6.71
C ILE A 43 10.72 9.85 6.14
N ALA A 44 11.32 10.93 6.63
CA ALA A 44 12.65 11.37 6.19
C ALA A 44 13.76 10.36 6.53
N ALA A 45 13.65 9.57 7.60
CA ALA A 45 14.57 8.48 7.88
C ALA A 45 14.46 7.34 6.84
N CYS A 46 13.29 7.16 6.22
CA CYS A 46 13.07 6.16 5.17
C CYS A 46 13.55 6.63 3.80
N VAL A 47 13.17 7.86 3.40
CA VAL A 47 13.32 8.36 2.02
C VAL A 47 14.35 9.48 1.87
N GLY A 48 14.83 10.05 2.96
CA GLY A 48 15.64 11.27 3.00
C GLY A 48 14.82 12.55 3.17
N THR A 49 15.45 13.63 3.60
CA THR A 49 14.80 14.93 3.82
C THR A 49 14.42 15.63 2.51
N LYS A 50 15.37 15.74 1.57
CA LYS A 50 15.15 16.43 0.28
C LYS A 50 14.10 15.77 -0.62
N PRO A 51 14.05 14.42 -0.71
CA PRO A 51 13.05 13.76 -1.56
C PRO A 51 11.62 13.82 -1.01
N PHE A 52 11.40 14.31 0.22
CA PHE A 52 10.08 14.33 0.86
C PHE A 52 9.43 15.71 0.74
N TYR A 53 8.44 15.86 -0.15
CA TYR A 53 7.91 17.17 -0.52
C TYR A 53 6.75 17.63 0.36
N ALA A 54 5.81 16.74 0.66
CA ALA A 54 4.60 17.06 1.39
C ALA A 54 3.92 15.80 1.92
N PHE A 55 2.98 16.00 2.84
CA PHE A 55 2.02 14.98 3.21
C PHE A 55 0.61 15.56 3.19
N HIS A 56 -0.38 14.67 3.13
CA HIS A 56 -1.78 15.04 3.14
C HIS A 56 -2.53 14.28 4.20
N TYR A 57 -3.33 15.00 4.97
CA TYR A 57 -4.18 14.45 6.00
C TYR A 57 -5.65 14.69 5.67
N LYS A 58 -6.52 13.91 6.30
CA LYS A 58 -7.96 14.07 6.22
C LYS A 58 -8.55 13.79 7.59
N PRO A 59 -9.18 14.75 8.28
CA PRO A 59 -9.67 14.56 9.65
C PRO A 59 -10.63 13.37 9.81
N LYS A 60 -11.39 13.04 8.76
CA LYS A 60 -12.30 11.88 8.72
C LYS A 60 -11.60 10.54 8.50
N ALA A 61 -10.30 10.52 8.24
CA ALA A 61 -9.49 9.32 8.01
C ALA A 61 -8.19 9.38 8.85
N PRO A 62 -8.28 9.42 10.20
CA PRO A 62 -7.12 9.64 11.07
C PRO A 62 -6.08 8.52 11.01
N SER A 63 -6.48 7.31 10.58
CA SER A 63 -5.58 6.18 10.43
C SER A 63 -4.82 6.17 9.09
N MET A 64 -4.92 7.22 8.27
CA MET A 64 -4.29 7.27 6.95
C MET A 64 -3.73 8.66 6.62
N VAL A 65 -2.58 8.67 5.95
CA VAL A 65 -1.92 9.87 5.42
C VAL A 65 -1.43 9.55 4.00
N ILE A 66 -1.43 10.55 3.11
CA ILE A 66 -0.83 10.42 1.77
C ILE A 66 0.44 11.25 1.71
N VAL A 67 1.59 10.64 1.42
CA VAL A 67 2.87 11.35 1.30
C VAL A 67 3.28 11.55 -0.16
N GLU A 68 3.90 12.69 -0.45
CA GLU A 68 4.52 13.06 -1.73
C GLU A 68 6.04 12.88 -1.61
N VAL A 69 6.60 11.99 -2.43
CA VAL A 69 8.04 11.73 -2.46
C VAL A 69 8.53 11.83 -3.89
N GLU A 70 9.74 12.36 -4.09
CA GLU A 70 10.39 12.48 -5.39
C GLU A 70 10.37 11.15 -6.16
N LYS A 71 9.90 11.23 -7.41
CA LYS A 71 9.68 10.08 -8.28
C LYS A 71 10.95 9.29 -8.60
N ASN A 72 12.12 9.92 -8.61
CA ASN A 72 13.38 9.25 -8.94
C ASN A 72 14.10 8.64 -7.73
N ASN A 73 13.51 8.67 -6.53
CA ASN A 73 14.11 8.14 -5.31
C ASN A 73 14.02 6.60 -5.20
N THR A 74 14.64 5.87 -6.11
CA THR A 74 14.54 4.39 -6.17
C THR A 74 15.08 3.70 -4.91
N LYS A 75 16.14 4.24 -4.30
CA LYS A 75 16.72 3.71 -3.04
C LYS A 75 15.74 3.88 -1.89
N GLY A 76 15.20 5.08 -1.70
CA GLY A 76 14.21 5.36 -0.64
C GLY A 76 12.91 4.57 -0.83
N LYS A 77 12.48 4.29 -2.06
CA LYS A 77 11.28 3.47 -2.31
C LYS A 77 11.41 2.04 -1.78
N ALA A 78 12.59 1.43 -1.89
CA ALA A 78 12.81 0.05 -1.46
C ALA A 78 12.72 -0.11 0.07
N SER A 79 13.22 0.88 0.82
CA SER A 79 13.13 0.95 2.29
C SER A 79 11.76 1.42 2.76
N PHE A 80 11.07 2.26 1.98
CA PHE A 80 9.82 2.89 2.41
C PHE A 80 8.58 2.02 2.20
N LEU A 81 8.51 1.21 1.14
CA LEU A 81 7.34 0.38 0.86
C LEU A 81 7.24 -0.83 1.80
N GLY A 82 6.01 -1.20 2.17
CA GLY A 82 5.73 -2.41 2.96
C GLY A 82 5.39 -2.13 4.43
N GLU A 83 5.49 -3.17 5.24
CA GLU A 83 5.21 -3.14 6.68
C GLU A 83 6.46 -2.73 7.47
N HIS A 84 6.28 -1.70 8.29
CA HIS A 84 7.25 -1.16 9.24
C HIS A 84 6.83 -1.56 10.65
N ARG A 85 7.61 -2.40 11.31
CA ARG A 85 7.35 -2.84 12.69
C ARG A 85 8.05 -1.92 13.65
N TRP A 86 7.32 -1.34 14.57
CA TRP A 86 7.85 -0.27 15.42
C TRP A 86 8.94 -0.79 16.37
N LYS A 87 8.80 -2.03 16.84
CA LYS A 87 9.86 -2.74 17.60
C LYS A 87 11.19 -2.93 16.85
N GLU A 88 11.18 -2.88 15.52
CA GLU A 88 12.37 -3.07 14.68
C GLU A 88 12.98 -1.73 14.24
N LEU A 89 12.18 -0.66 14.17
CA LEU A 89 12.62 0.64 13.65
C LEU A 89 12.91 1.69 14.73
N LEU A 90 12.23 1.66 15.88
CA LEU A 90 12.42 2.63 16.96
C LEU A 90 13.58 2.17 17.87
N LEU A 91 14.42 3.12 18.31
CA LEU A 91 15.50 2.80 19.26
C LEU A 91 14.98 2.47 20.66
N ALA A 92 13.92 3.15 21.09
CA ALA A 92 13.34 2.98 22.43
C ALA A 92 11.80 2.98 22.40
N PRO A 93 11.16 1.96 21.79
CA PRO A 93 9.71 1.86 21.71
C PRO A 93 9.09 1.62 23.09
N THR A 94 8.04 2.37 23.41
CA THR A 94 7.18 2.11 24.57
C THR A 94 6.49 0.74 24.44
N PRO A 95 6.00 0.14 25.56
CA PRO A 95 5.31 -1.15 25.50
C PRO A 95 4.15 -1.19 24.50
N GLU A 96 3.39 -0.10 24.42
CA GLU A 96 2.23 0.03 23.52
C GLU A 96 2.63 0.15 22.04
N GLU A 97 3.80 0.72 21.78
CA GLU A 97 4.35 0.90 20.43
C GLU A 97 4.95 -0.38 19.87
N ARG A 98 5.48 -1.28 20.71
CA ARG A 98 6.19 -2.49 20.25
C ARG A 98 5.35 -3.39 19.34
N ASP A 99 4.05 -3.48 19.60
CA ASP A 99 3.12 -4.30 18.83
C ASP A 99 2.49 -3.55 17.64
N ARG A 100 2.86 -2.28 17.44
CA ARG A 100 2.35 -1.45 16.34
C ARG A 100 3.14 -1.65 15.07
N VAL A 101 2.42 -1.47 13.98
CA VAL A 101 2.95 -1.51 12.63
C VAL A 101 2.38 -0.36 11.83
N THR A 102 3.20 0.19 10.95
CA THR A 102 2.77 1.11 9.90
C THR A 102 2.93 0.42 8.56
N ARG A 103 1.97 0.58 7.66
CA ARG A 103 2.01 -0.06 6.33
C ARG A 103 1.97 0.99 5.24
N VAL A 104 2.90 0.90 4.30
CA VAL A 104 3.06 1.90 3.24
C VAL A 104 2.86 1.26 1.88
N PHE A 105 1.93 1.82 1.11
CA PHE A 105 1.54 1.33 -0.22
C PHE A 105 1.67 2.44 -1.26
N PRO A 106 1.91 2.11 -2.54
CA PRO A 106 1.71 3.08 -3.61
C PRO A 106 0.24 3.55 -3.62
N CYS A 107 0.01 4.85 -3.82
CA CYS A 107 -1.32 5.44 -3.80
C CYS A 107 -2.02 5.31 -5.16
N PHE A 108 -3.35 5.28 -5.18
CA PHE A 108 -4.13 5.39 -6.42
C PHE A 108 -4.06 6.78 -7.04
N HIS A 109 -3.89 7.81 -6.22
CA HIS A 109 -3.65 9.17 -6.69
C HIS A 109 -2.28 9.30 -7.34
N THR A 110 -2.21 10.13 -8.39
CA THR A 110 -0.98 10.37 -9.16
C THR A 110 -0.59 11.84 -9.21
N ASN A 111 -1.42 12.73 -8.68
CA ASN A 111 -1.16 14.17 -8.62
C ASN A 111 -1.94 14.83 -7.48
N ASN A 112 -1.42 15.97 -7.03
CA ASN A 112 -1.94 16.77 -5.93
C ASN A 112 -3.40 17.17 -6.18
N ARG A 113 -3.73 17.59 -7.40
CA ARG A 113 -5.10 17.97 -7.78
C ARG A 113 -6.12 16.86 -7.48
N SER A 114 -5.79 15.61 -7.76
CA SER A 114 -6.68 14.48 -7.48
C SER A 114 -6.82 14.20 -5.98
N VAL A 115 -5.76 14.38 -5.20
CA VAL A 115 -5.75 14.19 -3.74
C VAL A 115 -6.63 15.24 -3.07
N VAL A 116 -6.41 16.52 -3.40
CA VAL A 116 -7.20 17.64 -2.86
C VAL A 116 -8.68 17.55 -3.25
N LYS A 117 -8.98 17.13 -4.49
CA LYS A 117 -10.37 16.94 -4.94
C LYS A 117 -11.11 15.88 -4.09
N ASP A 118 -10.41 14.88 -3.60
CA ASP A 118 -10.97 13.83 -2.74
C ASP A 118 -11.03 14.24 -1.25
N GLY A 119 -10.75 15.52 -0.97
CA GLY A 119 -10.94 16.15 0.34
C GLY A 119 -9.77 15.96 1.30
N TRP A 120 -8.56 15.80 0.77
CA TRP A 120 -7.32 15.74 1.55
C TRP A 120 -6.64 17.11 1.59
N HIS A 121 -6.09 17.46 2.76
CA HIS A 121 -5.41 18.73 2.99
C HIS A 121 -3.90 18.54 2.85
N ARG A 122 -3.26 19.28 1.94
CA ARG A 122 -1.82 19.21 1.70
C ARG A 122 -1.06 20.09 2.70
N VAL A 123 0.01 19.55 3.26
CA VAL A 123 0.98 20.25 4.09
C VAL A 123 2.36 20.07 3.47
N ALA A 124 2.99 21.17 3.06
CA ALA A 124 4.35 21.14 2.56
C ALA A 124 5.33 20.83 3.70
N VAL A 125 6.34 20.01 3.42
CA VAL A 125 7.42 19.76 4.38
C VAL A 125 8.26 21.01 4.53
N ASN A 126 8.53 21.42 5.77
CA ASN A 126 9.40 22.54 6.08
C ASN A 126 10.79 22.03 6.48
N ASP A 127 11.84 22.60 5.88
CA ASP A 127 13.24 22.28 6.19
C ASP A 127 13.58 22.51 7.68
N ASP A 128 12.93 23.48 8.33
CA ASP A 128 13.11 23.78 9.76
C ASP A 128 12.75 22.59 10.66
N TRP A 129 11.89 21.69 10.21
CA TRP A 129 11.51 20.49 10.97
C TRP A 129 12.67 19.49 11.14
N PHE A 130 13.71 19.62 10.32
CA PHE A 130 14.92 18.80 10.35
C PHE A 130 16.13 19.53 10.96
N LYS A 131 15.96 20.77 11.42
CA LYS A 131 17.05 21.50 12.06
C LYS A 131 17.55 20.75 13.29
N GLU A 132 18.87 20.57 13.40
CA GLU A 132 19.55 19.87 14.49
C GLU A 132 19.13 18.40 14.69
N TRP A 133 18.42 17.82 13.72
CA TRP A 133 17.94 16.45 13.78
C TRP A 133 18.76 15.53 12.88
N THR A 134 18.97 14.30 13.34
CA THR A 134 19.53 13.21 12.53
C THR A 134 18.78 11.90 12.81
N PRO A 135 18.62 11.02 11.80
CA PRO A 135 17.88 9.76 11.96
C PRO A 135 18.41 8.84 13.09
N VAL A 136 19.70 8.94 13.41
CA VAL A 136 20.38 8.12 14.43
C VAL A 136 19.86 8.38 15.84
N GLN A 137 19.18 9.52 16.08
CA GLN A 137 18.66 9.88 17.40
C GLN A 137 17.42 9.06 17.77
N ASP A 138 16.55 8.77 16.80
CA ASP A 138 15.22 8.20 17.04
C ASP A 138 15.04 6.80 16.45
N PHE A 139 15.76 6.51 15.35
CA PHE A 139 15.53 5.33 14.52
C PHE A 139 16.77 4.45 14.39
N MET A 140 16.54 3.14 14.28
CA MET A 140 17.59 2.14 14.03
C MET A 140 18.35 2.44 12.73
N GLN A 141 19.68 2.28 12.77
CA GLN A 141 20.57 2.50 11.62
C GLN A 141 21.52 1.31 11.38
N PRO A 142 21.68 0.85 10.12
CA PRO A 142 20.93 1.28 8.92
C PRO A 142 19.43 1.01 9.06
N TYR A 143 18.59 1.79 8.36
CA TYR A 143 17.14 1.64 8.44
C TYR A 143 16.73 0.18 8.14
N PRO A 144 15.88 -0.45 8.97
CA PRO A 144 15.57 -1.87 8.85
C PRO A 144 14.83 -2.19 7.55
N ALA A 145 14.98 -3.43 7.09
CA ALA A 145 14.25 -3.92 5.93
C ALA A 145 12.76 -4.10 6.28
N THR A 146 11.88 -3.54 5.45
CA THR A 146 10.42 -3.66 5.60
C THR A 146 9.88 -4.98 5.06
N HIS A 147 8.73 -5.41 5.60
CA HIS A 147 8.12 -6.70 5.28
C HIS A 147 7.03 -6.58 4.22
N TYR A 148 6.73 -7.69 3.55
CA TYR A 148 5.56 -7.78 2.68
C TYR A 148 4.27 -7.72 3.52
N CYS A 149 3.27 -7.00 3.03
CA CYS A 149 1.92 -7.01 3.57
C CYS A 149 0.90 -6.78 2.46
N ASP A 150 -0.31 -7.30 2.67
CA ASP A 150 -1.45 -7.03 1.78
C ASP A 150 -2.04 -5.64 2.06
N PRO A 151 -2.58 -4.95 1.03
CA PRO A 151 -3.37 -3.75 1.24
C PRO A 151 -4.49 -3.98 2.25
N PRO A 152 -4.80 -3.01 3.11
CA PRO A 152 -5.92 -3.13 4.04
C PRO A 152 -7.23 -3.31 3.27
N ILE A 153 -8.19 -4.00 3.89
CA ILE A 153 -9.57 -4.05 3.38
C ILE A 153 -10.18 -2.67 3.60
N GLU A 154 -10.17 -1.85 2.54
CA GLU A 154 -10.79 -0.53 2.54
C GLU A 154 -12.32 -0.67 2.46
N ASP A 155 -13.04 0.21 3.16
CA ASP A 155 -14.50 0.25 3.14
C ASP A 155 -14.99 0.48 1.69
N ARG A 156 -15.87 -0.41 1.21
CA ARG A 156 -16.41 -0.40 -0.16
C ARG A 156 -17.12 0.90 -0.52
N THR A 157 -17.59 1.66 0.47
CA THR A 157 -18.23 2.96 0.25
C THR A 157 -17.22 4.09 0.02
N ASN A 158 -15.97 3.89 0.44
CA ASN A 158 -14.88 4.83 0.25
C ASN A 158 -14.03 4.43 -0.96
N LYS A 159 -13.40 5.44 -1.58
CA LYS A 159 -12.50 5.21 -2.71
C LYS A 159 -11.25 4.51 -2.21
N ALA A 160 -10.85 3.47 -2.94
CA ALA A 160 -9.63 2.76 -2.61
C ALA A 160 -8.37 3.63 -2.78
N LEU A 161 -7.44 3.58 -1.83
CA LEU A 161 -6.21 4.38 -1.82
C LEU A 161 -4.98 3.51 -2.04
N CYS A 162 -4.93 2.35 -1.41
CA CYS A 162 -3.76 1.48 -1.42
C CYS A 162 -3.70 0.60 -2.69
N ARG A 163 -2.63 0.72 -3.47
CA ARG A 163 -2.28 -0.25 -4.52
C ARG A 163 -1.47 -1.41 -3.93
N PRO A 164 -1.52 -2.62 -4.53
CA PRO A 164 -0.64 -3.72 -4.16
C PRO A 164 0.85 -3.34 -4.24
N LEU A 165 1.65 -3.92 -3.35
CA LEU A 165 3.10 -3.72 -3.37
C LEU A 165 3.70 -4.23 -4.69
N PRO A 166 4.59 -3.46 -5.35
CA PRO A 166 5.28 -3.93 -6.54
C PRO A 166 6.21 -5.11 -6.21
N ALA A 167 6.06 -6.21 -6.92
CA ALA A 167 6.81 -7.45 -6.67
C ALA A 167 8.34 -7.29 -6.80
N CYS A 168 8.81 -6.30 -7.56
CA CYS A 168 10.23 -5.98 -7.68
C CYS A 168 10.85 -5.45 -6.38
N TYR A 169 10.05 -4.79 -5.53
CA TYR A 169 10.50 -4.26 -4.25
C TYR A 169 10.14 -5.19 -3.09
N LYS A 170 8.92 -5.76 -3.12
CA LYS A 170 8.39 -6.64 -2.09
C LYS A 170 7.66 -7.81 -2.74
N PRO A 171 8.35 -8.91 -3.06
CA PRO A 171 7.70 -10.08 -3.63
C PRO A 171 6.73 -10.68 -2.59
N PRO A 172 5.57 -11.18 -3.03
CA PRO A 172 4.67 -11.90 -2.15
C PRO A 172 5.37 -13.17 -1.62
N PRO A 173 5.02 -13.61 -0.41
CA PRO A 173 5.54 -14.87 0.13
C PRO A 173 5.21 -16.02 -0.82
N ALA A 174 6.13 -16.98 -0.92
CA ALA A 174 5.93 -18.14 -1.77
C ALA A 174 4.63 -18.87 -1.37
N PRO A 175 3.76 -19.23 -2.34
CA PRO A 175 2.56 -19.97 -2.02
C PRO A 175 2.96 -21.29 -1.35
N PRO A 176 2.17 -21.77 -0.36
CA PRO A 176 2.45 -23.04 0.28
C PRO A 176 2.56 -24.14 -0.78
N ALA A 177 3.57 -24.99 -0.65
CA ALA A 177 3.78 -26.09 -1.58
C ALA A 177 2.49 -26.92 -1.65
N LYS A 178 1.94 -27.08 -2.87
CA LYS A 178 0.80 -27.97 -3.07
C LYS A 178 1.21 -29.36 -2.58
N PRO A 179 0.41 -30.02 -1.72
CA PRO A 179 0.75 -31.35 -1.25
C PRO A 179 0.88 -32.28 -2.46
N VAL A 180 1.98 -33.06 -2.50
CA VAL A 180 2.28 -33.97 -3.61
C VAL A 180 1.15 -34.99 -3.72
N VAL A 181 0.59 -35.18 -4.90
CA VAL A 181 -0.49 -36.15 -5.13
C VAL A 181 -0.04 -37.53 -4.65
N GLY A 182 -0.77 -38.10 -3.69
CA GLY A 182 -0.44 -39.39 -3.07
C GLY A 182 0.37 -39.32 -1.77
N SER A 183 0.83 -38.15 -1.32
CA SER A 183 1.42 -37.99 0.02
C SER A 183 0.37 -38.16 1.12
N THR A 184 0.81 -38.49 2.34
CA THR A 184 -0.06 -38.52 3.53
C THR A 184 -0.75 -37.17 3.76
N SER A 185 -0.06 -36.05 3.51
CA SER A 185 -0.64 -34.71 3.55
C SER A 185 -1.70 -34.46 2.47
N TRP A 186 -1.56 -35.05 1.27
CA TRP A 186 -2.57 -34.96 0.20
C TRP A 186 -3.81 -35.81 0.51
N VAL A 187 -3.62 -37.02 1.06
CA VAL A 187 -4.73 -37.88 1.49
C VAL A 187 -5.49 -37.22 2.64
N ASN A 188 -4.80 -36.68 3.65
CA ASN A 188 -5.39 -35.97 4.79
C ASN A 188 -6.14 -34.69 4.38
N ALA A 189 -5.62 -33.94 3.40
CA ALA A 189 -6.31 -32.78 2.85
C ALA A 189 -7.61 -33.15 2.12
N LYS A 190 -7.69 -34.37 1.55
CA LYS A 190 -8.86 -34.88 0.83
C LYS A 190 -9.89 -35.53 1.76
N THR A 191 -9.46 -36.15 2.86
CA THR A 191 -10.35 -36.75 3.86
C THR A 191 -11.01 -35.71 4.75
N ASN A 192 -10.37 -34.54 4.98
CA ASN A 192 -10.98 -33.44 5.72
C ASN A 192 -12.03 -32.63 4.91
N THR A 193 -12.18 -32.85 3.60
CA THR A 193 -13.28 -32.30 2.79
C THR A 193 -14.53 -33.20 2.79
N GLY A 194 -14.93 -33.69 3.96
CA GLY A 194 -16.13 -34.50 4.15
C GLY A 194 -17.15 -33.82 5.07
N SER A 195 -18.32 -33.47 4.49
CA SER A 195 -19.58 -33.08 5.16
C SER A 195 -19.80 -31.60 5.53
N SER A 196 -20.04 -30.77 4.51
CA SER A 196 -21.23 -29.89 4.56
C SER A 196 -22.19 -30.32 3.45
N THR A 197 -23.28 -30.95 3.86
CA THR A 197 -24.41 -31.33 3.01
C THR A 197 -25.16 -30.08 2.58
N SER A 198 -24.87 -29.56 1.39
CA SER A 198 -25.86 -28.76 0.66
C SER A 198 -26.97 -29.71 0.18
N PRO A 199 -28.26 -29.41 0.42
CA PRO A 199 -29.33 -30.30 -0.01
C PRO A 199 -29.41 -30.33 -1.53
N VAL A 200 -29.25 -31.54 -2.07
CA VAL A 200 -29.49 -31.89 -3.46
C VAL A 200 -30.98 -31.73 -3.75
N LEU A 201 -31.34 -30.77 -4.60
CA LEU A 201 -32.64 -30.76 -5.27
C LEU A 201 -32.62 -31.85 -6.35
N LEU A 202 -33.42 -32.90 -6.14
CA LEU A 202 -33.54 -34.06 -7.01
C LEU A 202 -34.92 -34.05 -7.67
N GLY A 203 -34.95 -34.11 -9.01
CA GLY A 203 -36.14 -34.28 -9.88
C GLY A 203 -36.50 -33.00 -10.66
N ALA A 204 -36.78 -33.00 -11.97
CA ALA A 204 -37.27 -34.05 -12.85
C ALA A 204 -36.92 -33.74 -14.33
N TRP A 205 -37.06 -34.77 -15.19
CA TRP A 205 -36.94 -34.78 -16.67
C TRP A 205 -35.55 -35.06 -17.24
N GLY A 206 -35.33 -36.35 -17.52
CA GLY A 206 -34.22 -36.85 -18.31
C GLY A 206 -34.57 -37.09 -19.79
N ARG A 207 -33.50 -37.35 -20.54
CA ARG A 207 -33.35 -37.93 -21.89
C ARG A 207 -33.35 -36.97 -23.08
N GLY A 208 -32.24 -37.03 -23.83
CA GLY A 208 -32.16 -36.60 -25.22
C GLY A 208 -30.72 -36.60 -25.73
N ARG A 209 -30.37 -37.59 -26.57
CA ARG A 209 -29.09 -37.69 -27.28
C ARG A 209 -28.91 -36.52 -28.27
N GLY A 210 -27.66 -36.08 -28.41
CA GLY A 210 -27.02 -35.92 -29.71
C GLY A 210 -26.87 -34.52 -30.30
N ILE A 211 -25.62 -34.24 -30.71
CA ILE A 211 -25.17 -33.58 -31.95
C ILE A 211 -24.20 -32.40 -31.71
N ASN A 212 -23.02 -32.56 -32.33
CA ASN A 212 -21.92 -31.62 -32.51
C ASN A 212 -22.37 -30.25 -33.03
N HIS A 213 -21.73 -29.16 -32.58
CA HIS A 213 -20.99 -28.28 -33.50
C HIS A 213 -20.23 -27.14 -32.79
N SER A 214 -19.02 -26.92 -33.30
CA SER A 214 -18.41 -25.61 -33.62
C SER A 214 -17.74 -24.80 -32.51
N ILE A 215 -16.41 -24.83 -32.63
CA ILE A 215 -15.42 -23.81 -32.29
C ILE A 215 -15.95 -22.40 -32.57
N ARG A 216 -15.74 -21.47 -31.62
CA ARG A 216 -15.42 -20.06 -31.94
C ARG A 216 -14.59 -19.39 -30.86
N ASN A 217 -13.37 -19.03 -31.28
CA ASN A 217 -12.43 -18.18 -30.57
C ASN A 217 -13.01 -16.78 -30.35
N GLY A 218 -12.85 -16.24 -29.13
CA GLY A 218 -13.02 -14.83 -28.79
C GLY A 218 -11.72 -14.29 -28.16
N PRO A 219 -11.36 -13.01 -28.39
CA PRO A 219 -9.98 -12.55 -28.31
C PRO A 219 -9.46 -12.30 -26.90
N LYS A 220 -8.16 -12.62 -26.71
CA LYS A 220 -7.35 -12.35 -25.53
C LYS A 220 -7.19 -10.83 -25.30
N ALA A 221 -7.43 -10.40 -24.06
CA ALA A 221 -7.03 -9.08 -23.57
C ALA A 221 -5.49 -8.96 -23.53
N PRO A 222 -4.91 -7.78 -23.83
CA PRO A 222 -3.48 -7.57 -23.75
C PRO A 222 -3.01 -7.39 -22.28
N PRO A 223 -1.82 -7.88 -21.91
CA PRO A 223 -1.28 -7.68 -20.56
C PRO A 223 -0.72 -6.26 -20.40
N SER A 224 -1.10 -5.60 -19.30
CA SER A 224 -0.52 -4.35 -18.82
C SER A 224 0.94 -4.56 -18.40
N ARG A 225 1.89 -3.99 -19.15
CA ARG A 225 3.31 -3.93 -18.77
C ARG A 225 3.60 -2.62 -18.04
N SER A 226 3.68 -2.66 -16.71
CA SER A 226 4.42 -1.66 -15.95
C SER A 226 5.91 -2.03 -15.96
N ARG A 227 6.72 -1.26 -16.68
CA ARG A 227 8.19 -1.40 -16.70
C ARG A 227 8.76 -0.79 -15.42
N CYS A 228 9.43 -1.61 -14.60
CA CYS A 228 10.40 -1.11 -13.63
C CYS A 228 11.76 -1.03 -14.34
N SER A 229 12.32 0.18 -14.43
CA SER A 229 13.70 0.38 -14.87
C SER A 229 14.65 0.01 -13.72
N LYS A 230 15.72 -0.71 -14.07
CA LYS A 230 16.85 -1.03 -13.20
C LYS A 230 17.80 0.15 -13.11
#